data_AF-A0A7V9IBN1-F1
#
_entry.id   AF-A0A7V9IBN1-F1
#
_cell.length_a   1.000
_cell.length_b   1.000
_cell.length_c   1.000
_cell.angle_alpha   90.00
_cell.angle_beta   90.00
_cell.angle_gamma   90.00
#
_symmetry.space_group_name_H-M   'P 1'
#
loop_
_entity.id
_entity.type
_entity.pdbx_description
1 polymer ?
#
loop_
_entity_poly.entity_id
_entity_poly.type
_entity_poly.pdbx_seq_one_letter_code
_entity_poly.pdbx_strand_id
1 'polypeptide(L)'
;MRERRADEVDWAPLEKVLPLEWCAGFMFMGYWGDVRLYKHGFTRYYLNLDSKCRAYAYIGERYVRSNLESAIESVFEGLEEMSETRASAFDDGAIRRRHAALAEAGWTVVSLGLEESEKS
;
A
#
# COMPACT_ATOMS: atom_id res chain seq x y z
N MET A 1 -13.62 -18.40 19.58
CA MET A 1 -13.37 -17.26 18.67
C MET A 1 -12.02 -17.53 18.03
N ARG A 2 -11.94 -17.84 16.74
CA ARG A 2 -10.65 -18.15 16.08
C ARG A 2 -9.91 -16.83 15.86
N GLU A 3 -8.78 -16.69 16.51
CA GLU A 3 -7.75 -15.70 16.20
C GLU A 3 -7.41 -15.87 14.71
N ARG A 4 -7.78 -14.90 13.85
CA ARG A 4 -7.31 -14.89 12.46
C ARG A 4 -5.80 -14.83 12.56
N ARG A 5 -5.11 -15.80 11.95
CA ARG A 5 -3.66 -15.77 11.88
C ARG A 5 -3.25 -14.48 11.19
N ALA A 6 -2.23 -13.81 11.72
CA ALA A 6 -1.65 -12.60 11.12
C ALA A 6 -1.13 -12.82 9.68
N ASP A 7 -1.10 -14.08 9.25
CA ASP A 7 -0.51 -14.60 8.02
C ASP A 7 -1.46 -14.59 6.80
N GLU A 8 -2.78 -14.48 6.99
CA GLU A 8 -3.72 -14.47 5.84
C GLU A 8 -4.00 -13.02 5.40
N VAL A 9 -3.46 -12.68 4.22
CA VAL A 9 -3.70 -11.40 3.57
C VAL A 9 -5.16 -11.32 3.11
N ASP A 10 -5.91 -10.36 3.64
CA ASP A 10 -7.30 -10.14 3.25
C ASP A 10 -7.39 -8.96 2.29
N TRP A 11 -7.53 -9.24 0.99
CA TRP A 11 -7.71 -8.27 -0.08
C TRP A 11 -9.18 -7.88 -0.32
N ALA A 12 -10.13 -8.64 0.24
CA ALA A 12 -11.53 -8.56 -0.15
C ALA A 12 -12.15 -7.17 0.08
N PRO A 13 -11.84 -6.41 1.15
CA PRO A 13 -12.32 -5.04 1.28
C PRO A 13 -11.79 -4.09 0.20
N LEU A 14 -10.55 -4.26 -0.26
CA LEU A 14 -9.97 -3.41 -1.30
C LEU A 14 -10.65 -3.66 -2.65
N GLU A 15 -10.79 -4.92 -3.04
CA GLU A 15 -11.44 -5.36 -4.29
C GLU A 15 -12.93 -4.98 -4.37
N LYS A 16 -13.57 -4.73 -3.22
CA LYS A 16 -14.96 -4.27 -3.15
C LYS A 16 -15.12 -2.78 -3.38
N VAL A 17 -14.10 -1.98 -3.06
CA VAL A 17 -14.19 -0.50 -3.15
C VAL A 17 -13.46 0.05 -4.36
N LEU A 18 -12.54 -0.71 -4.96
CA LEU A 18 -11.81 -0.32 -6.17
C LEU A 18 -12.09 -1.29 -7.31
N PRO A 19 -12.03 -0.82 -8.59
CA PRO A 19 -11.86 -1.70 -9.74
C PRO A 19 -10.65 -2.62 -9.55
N LEU A 20 -10.78 -3.89 -9.95
CA LEU A 20 -9.73 -4.91 -9.76
C LEU A 20 -8.39 -4.51 -10.41
N GLU A 21 -8.45 -3.84 -11.57
CA GLU A 21 -7.27 -3.31 -12.26
C GLU A 21 -6.49 -2.27 -11.44
N TRP A 22 -7.13 -1.56 -10.51
CA TRP A 22 -6.45 -0.58 -9.65
C TRP A 22 -5.82 -1.24 -8.42
N CYS A 23 -6.30 -2.41 -8.02
CA CYS A 23 -5.76 -3.13 -6.86
C CYS A 23 -4.29 -3.55 -7.05
N ALA A 24 -3.85 -3.75 -8.30
CA ALA A 24 -2.46 -4.12 -8.62
C ALA A 24 -1.42 -3.05 -8.22
N GLY A 25 -1.84 -1.81 -7.97
CA GLY A 25 -0.98 -0.75 -7.45
C GLY A 25 -0.74 -0.83 -5.94
N PHE A 26 -1.41 -1.73 -5.20
CA PHE A 26 -1.37 -1.78 -3.74
C PHE A 26 -0.54 -2.94 -3.20
N MET A 27 0.03 -2.73 -2.02
CA MET A 27 0.65 -3.75 -1.17
C MET A 27 -0.11 -3.86 0.13
N PHE A 28 -0.31 -5.08 0.61
CA PHE A 28 -0.86 -5.32 1.93
C PHE A 28 0.23 -5.14 2.99
N MET A 29 -0.03 -4.27 3.98
CA MET A 29 0.93 -3.91 5.02
C MET A 29 0.57 -4.49 6.39
N GLY A 30 -0.46 -5.33 6.48
CA GLY A 30 -0.91 -5.94 7.73
C GLY A 30 -2.21 -5.34 8.28
N TYR A 31 -2.37 -5.47 9.58
CA TYR A 31 -3.59 -5.10 10.30
C TYR A 31 -3.29 -4.12 11.44
N TRP A 32 -4.25 -3.25 11.74
CA TRP A 32 -4.37 -2.55 13.01
C TRP A 32 -5.74 -2.84 13.62
N GLY A 33 -5.79 -3.79 14.55
CA GLY A 33 -7.05 -4.35 15.04
C GLY A 33 -7.86 -4.95 13.89
N ASP A 34 -9.04 -4.37 13.62
CA ASP A 34 -9.91 -4.80 12.51
C ASP A 34 -9.68 -4.06 11.19
N VAL A 35 -8.74 -3.11 11.15
CA VAL A 35 -8.42 -2.30 9.96
C VAL A 35 -7.29 -2.98 9.18
N ARG A 36 -7.48 -3.17 7.87
CA ARG A 36 -6.45 -3.61 6.91
C ARG A 36 -5.74 -2.39 6.35
N LEU A 37 -4.43 -2.50 6.23
CA LEU A 37 -3.57 -1.40 5.79
C LEU A 37 -3.10 -1.69 4.36
N TYR A 38 -3.65 -1.01 3.36
CA TYR A 38 -3.19 -1.15 1.98
C TYR A 38 -2.37 0.07 1.58
N LYS A 39 -1.11 -0.13 1.22
CA LYS A 39 -0.21 0.93 0.80
C LYS A 39 -0.11 0.97 -0.71
N HIS A 40 -0.41 2.12 -1.29
CA HIS A 40 -0.19 2.34 -2.71
C HIS A 40 1.31 2.38 -3.01
N GLY A 41 1.73 1.66 -4.03
CA GLY A 41 3.13 1.36 -4.29
C GLY A 41 3.96 2.58 -4.71
N PHE A 42 3.36 3.40 -5.57
CA PHE A 42 3.97 4.62 -6.11
C PHE A 42 3.88 5.79 -5.11
N THR A 43 2.67 6.20 -4.76
CA THR A 43 2.40 7.38 -3.90
C THR A 43 2.74 7.14 -2.43
N ARG A 44 2.89 5.87 -2.01
CA ARG A 44 3.17 5.45 -0.62
C ARG A 44 2.07 5.79 0.38
N TYR A 45 0.95 6.34 -0.07
CA TYR A 45 -0.23 6.61 0.74
C TYR A 45 -1.02 5.35 1.05
N TYR A 46 -1.81 5.41 2.11
CA TYR A 46 -2.53 4.28 2.65
C TYR A 46 -4.04 4.43 2.43
N LEU A 47 -4.66 3.39 1.88
CA LEU A 47 -6.10 3.18 1.95
C LEU A 47 -6.34 2.17 3.06
N ASN A 48 -6.92 2.59 4.18
CA ASN A 48 -7.14 1.70 5.33
C ASN A 48 -8.62 1.37 5.45
N LEU A 49 -8.96 0.08 5.48
CA LEU A 49 -10.35 -0.39 5.40
C LEU A 49 -10.66 -1.42 6.48
N ASP A 50 -11.83 -1.31 7.11
CA ASP A 50 -12.38 -2.41 7.91
C ASP A 50 -13.03 -3.49 7.02
N SER A 51 -13.47 -4.60 7.62
CA SER A 51 -14.15 -5.70 6.90
C SER A 51 -15.49 -5.31 6.27
N LYS A 52 -16.03 -4.14 6.63
CA LYS A 52 -17.26 -3.54 6.09
C LYS A 52 -16.97 -2.43 5.10
N CYS A 53 -15.74 -2.36 4.58
CA CYS A 53 -15.32 -1.42 3.55
C CYS A 53 -15.37 0.06 3.99
N ARG A 54 -15.29 0.32 5.30
CA ARG A 54 -15.25 1.69 5.82
C ARG A 54 -13.81 2.17 5.87
N ALA A 55 -13.59 3.40 5.40
CA ALA A 55 -12.27 4.00 5.37
C ALA A 55 -11.85 4.62 6.72
N TYR A 56 -10.55 4.57 6.97
CA TYR A 56 -9.93 5.15 8.16
C TYR A 56 -8.65 5.91 7.82
N ALA A 57 -8.45 7.05 8.49
CA ALA A 57 -7.21 7.82 8.47
C ALA A 57 -6.46 7.65 9.79
N TYR A 58 -5.13 7.56 9.72
CA TYR A 58 -4.26 7.57 10.90
C TYR A 58 -3.99 9.01 11.32
N ILE A 59 -4.26 9.34 12.58
CA ILE A 59 -4.07 10.70 13.13
C ILE A 59 -2.91 10.78 14.15
N GLY A 60 -1.92 9.89 14.02
CA GLY A 60 -0.72 9.88 14.87
C GLY A 60 -0.77 8.89 16.04
N GLU A 61 -1.96 8.59 16.57
CA GLU A 61 -2.13 7.67 17.70
C GLU A 61 -3.14 6.53 17.42
N ARG A 62 -4.10 6.79 16.53
CA ARG A 62 -5.20 5.86 16.24
C ARG A 62 -5.76 6.07 14.84
N TYR A 63 -6.55 5.10 14.42
CA TYR A 63 -7.35 5.18 13.20
C TYR A 63 -8.73 5.75 13.51
N VAL A 64 -9.11 6.80 12.79
CA VAL A 64 -10.45 7.42 12.87
C VAL A 64 -11.17 7.25 11.55
N ARG A 65 -12.51 7.13 11.59
CA ARG A 65 -13.31 6.97 10.37
C ARG A 65 -13.12 8.18 9.47
N SER A 66 -12.90 7.92 8.18
CA SER A 66 -12.81 8.94 7.13
C SER A 66 -13.91 8.75 6.09
N ASN A 67 -14.06 9.72 5.21
CA ASN A 67 -14.86 9.55 4.00
C ASN A 67 -14.13 8.57 3.05
N LEU A 68 -14.87 7.60 2.49
CA LEU A 68 -14.30 6.58 1.61
C LEU A 68 -13.83 7.17 0.29
N GLU A 69 -14.65 7.98 -0.36
CA GLU A 69 -14.34 8.60 -1.66
C GLU A 69 -13.11 9.50 -1.56
N SER A 70 -13.05 10.38 -0.55
CA SER A 70 -11.87 11.22 -0.33
C SER A 70 -10.61 10.40 -0.05
N ALA A 71 -10.73 9.30 0.71
CA ALA A 71 -9.59 8.42 0.97
C ALA A 71 -9.09 7.70 -0.30
N ILE A 72 -10.01 7.30 -1.19
CA ILE A 72 -9.67 6.73 -2.50
C ILE A 72 -8.95 7.75 -3.38
N GLU A 73 -9.46 8.98 -3.45
CA GLU A 73 -8.81 10.03 -4.26
C GLU A 73 -7.42 10.38 -3.71
N SER A 74 -7.29 10.51 -2.39
CA SER A 74 -6.00 10.83 -1.76
C SER A 74 -4.91 9.80 -2.09
N VAL A 75 -5.22 8.50 -2.18
CA VAL A 75 -4.17 7.50 -2.46
C VAL A 75 -3.62 7.56 -3.89
N PHE A 76 -4.35 8.15 -4.82
CA PHE A 76 -3.95 8.33 -6.22
C PHE A 76 -3.41 9.74 -6.55
N GLU A 77 -3.40 10.64 -5.57
CA GLU A 77 -2.90 12.01 -5.73
C GLU A 77 -1.42 12.02 -6.15
N GLY A 78 -1.10 12.76 -7.22
CA GLY A 78 0.27 12.91 -7.74
C GLY A 78 0.75 11.79 -8.67
N LEU A 79 -0.12 10.84 -9.07
CA LEU A 79 0.31 9.77 -9.99
C LEU A 79 0.75 10.28 -11.36
N GLU A 80 0.09 11.30 -11.89
CA GLU A 80 0.40 11.87 -13.20
C GLU A 80 1.82 12.46 -13.23
N GLU A 81 2.26 13.08 -12.14
CA GLU A 81 3.63 13.61 -11.99
C GLU A 81 4.69 12.49 -12.05
N MET A 82 4.30 11.27 -11.67
CA MET A 82 5.15 10.08 -11.74
C MET A 82 5.02 9.34 -13.08
N SER A 83 4.22 9.86 -14.03
CA SER A 83 3.88 9.18 -15.29
C SER A 83 3.21 7.82 -15.08
N GLU A 84 2.43 7.68 -14.00
CA GLU A 84 1.70 6.46 -13.66
C GLU A 84 0.18 6.72 -13.64
N THR A 85 -0.60 5.65 -13.68
CA THR A 85 -2.08 5.71 -13.71
C THR A 85 -2.67 4.90 -12.56
N ARG A 86 -3.98 5.02 -12.30
CA ARG A 86 -4.65 4.22 -11.26
C ARG A 86 -4.54 2.71 -11.51
N ALA A 87 -4.39 2.30 -12.78
CA ALA A 87 -4.24 0.91 -13.18
C ALA A 87 -2.76 0.45 -13.28
N SER A 88 -1.81 1.34 -13.00
CA SER A 88 -0.39 0.97 -12.98
C SER A 88 -0.14 -0.05 -11.88
N ALA A 89 0.33 -1.24 -12.27
CA ALA A 89 0.75 -2.26 -11.34
C ALA A 89 2.07 -1.85 -10.66
N PHE A 90 2.15 -2.04 -9.34
CA PHE A 90 3.41 -1.87 -8.62
C PHE A 90 4.14 -3.21 -8.51
N ASP A 91 4.74 -3.61 -9.62
CA ASP A 91 5.49 -4.86 -9.75
C ASP A 91 7.02 -4.65 -9.74
N ASP A 92 7.79 -5.73 -9.88
CA ASP A 92 9.25 -5.65 -9.97
C ASP A 92 9.71 -4.77 -11.15
N GLY A 93 8.92 -4.68 -12.22
CA GLY A 93 9.18 -3.80 -13.36
C GLY A 93 9.09 -2.33 -12.97
N ALA A 94 8.05 -1.94 -12.23
CA ALA A 94 7.90 -0.59 -11.69
C ALA A 94 9.04 -0.24 -10.73
N ILE A 95 9.44 -1.17 -9.86
CA ILE A 95 10.58 -0.99 -8.96
C ILE A 95 11.87 -0.76 -9.75
N ARG A 96 12.12 -1.57 -10.80
CA ARG A 96 13.30 -1.40 -11.68
C ARG A 96 13.31 -0.06 -12.40
N ARG A 97 12.18 0.38 -12.97
CA ARG A 97 12.07 1.70 -13.64
C ARG A 97 12.39 2.83 -12.67
N ARG A 98 11.85 2.78 -11.45
CA ARG A 98 12.16 3.76 -10.39
C ARG A 98 13.64 3.75 -10.03
N HIS A 99 14.25 2.59 -9.86
CA HIS A 99 15.67 2.49 -9.54
C HIS A 99 16.55 3.02 -10.67
N ALA A 100 16.21 2.75 -11.93
CA ALA A 100 16.90 3.31 -13.08
C ALA A 100 16.81 4.83 -13.13
N ALA A 101 15.61 5.41 -12.95
CA ALA A 101 15.42 6.86 -12.93
C ALA A 101 16.19 7.54 -11.78
N LEU A 102 16.25 6.91 -10.61
CA LEU A 102 17.08 7.39 -9.50
C LEU A 102 18.57 7.37 -9.85
N ALA A 103 19.05 6.29 -10.47
CA ALA A 103 20.45 6.17 -10.90
C ALA A 103 20.81 7.21 -11.98
N GLU A 104 19.93 7.45 -12.96
CA GLU A 104 20.11 8.49 -13.98
C GLU A 104 20.15 9.89 -13.37
N ALA A 105 19.40 10.14 -12.29
CA ALA A 105 19.44 11.37 -11.52
C ALA A 105 20.62 11.46 -10.53
N GLY A 106 21.54 10.48 -10.54
CA GLY A 106 22.75 10.48 -9.71
C GLY A 106 22.55 9.95 -8.29
N TRP A 107 21.41 9.34 -7.98
CA TRP A 107 21.12 8.73 -6.69
C TRP A 107 21.51 7.26 -6.65
N THR A 108 22.02 6.80 -5.51
CA THR A 108 22.31 5.38 -5.29
C THR A 108 21.19 4.73 -4.47
N VAL A 109 20.64 3.63 -4.96
CA VAL A 109 19.63 2.84 -4.22
C VAL A 109 20.34 1.94 -3.21
N VAL A 110 20.06 2.13 -1.93
CA VAL A 110 20.55 1.25 -0.86
C VAL A 110 19.43 0.29 -0.46
N SER A 111 19.74 -1.01 -0.46
CA SER A 111 18.86 -2.05 0.07
C SER A 111 19.45 -2.59 1.37
N LEU A 112 18.73 -2.46 2.47
CA LEU A 112 19.10 -3.09 3.74
C LEU A 112 18.55 -4.53 3.72
N GLY A 113 19.42 -5.49 3.43
CA GLY A 113 19.10 -6.90 3.70
C GLY A 113 18.99 -7.09 5.21
N LEU A 114 17.89 -7.68 5.68
CA LEU A 114 17.86 -8.26 7.02
C LEU A 114 18.78 -9.47 6.96
N GLU A 115 20.05 -9.31 7.35
CA GLU A 115 20.91 -10.45 7.59
C GLU A 115 20.32 -11.19 8.80
N GLU A 116 19.82 -12.40 8.57
CA GLU A 116 19.44 -13.31 9.64
C GLU A 116 20.69 -13.58 10.47
N SER A 117 20.77 -12.96 11.65
CA SER A 117 21.73 -13.39 12.66
C SER A 117 21.34 -14.81 13.08
N GLU A 118 22.02 -15.80 12.52
CA GLU A 118 22.04 -17.17 13.04
C GLU A 118 22.44 -17.08 14.51
N LYS A 119 21.47 -17.35 15.40
CA LYS A 119 21.74 -17.60 16.80
C LYS A 119 22.40 -18.97 16.89
N SER A 120 23.72 -18.97 17.08
CA SER A 120 24.49 -20.15 17.47
C SER A 120 24.18 -20.56 18.92
#